data_AF-A0A4V2E7K0-F1
#
_entry.id   AF-A0A4V2E7K0-F1
#
_cell.length_a   1.000
_cell.length_b   1.000
_cell.length_c   1.000
_cell.angle_alpha   90.00
_cell.angle_beta   90.00
_cell.angle_gamma   90.00
#
_symmetry.space_group_name_H-M   'P 1'
#
loop_
_entity.id
_entity.type
_entity.pdbx_description
1 polymer ?
#
loop_
_entity_poly.entity_id
_entity_poly.type
_entity_poly.pdbx_seq_one_letter_code
_entity_poly.pdbx_strand_id
1 'polypeptide(L)'
;MAGHVLSRIELPSAWTAATLTLQVSTDGVTYRDLWDESGEVTYQAGANRAIHLSSFGWWTIRYLKIRSGTSAAPVNQGADRTIALYSGYKAS
;
A
#
# COMPACT_ATOMS: atom_id res chain seq x y z
N MET A 1 -24.99 -1.61 4.59
CA MET A 1 -23.72 -2.29 4.95
C MET A 1 -22.65 -1.22 5.00
N ALA A 2 -21.99 -1.03 6.14
CA ALA A 2 -20.83 -0.14 6.16
C ALA A 2 -19.62 -0.89 5.59
N GLY A 3 -18.90 -0.25 4.67
CA GLY A 3 -17.73 -0.85 4.01
C GLY A 3 -16.51 -0.85 4.93
N HIS A 4 -15.72 -1.91 4.86
CA HIS A 4 -14.38 -1.95 5.43
C HIS A 4 -13.41 -1.26 4.47
N VAL A 5 -12.55 -0.38 4.99
CA VAL A 5 -11.49 0.30 4.21
C VAL A 5 -10.13 -0.12 4.73
N LEU A 6 -9.14 -0.20 3.84
CA LEU A 6 -7.76 -0.44 4.26
C LEU A 6 -7.30 0.69 5.20
N SER A 7 -6.75 0.32 6.36
CA SER A 7 -6.36 1.27 7.40
C SER A 7 -4.90 1.16 7.81
N ARG A 8 -4.30 -0.03 7.68
CA ARG A 8 -2.91 -0.26 8.11
C ARG A 8 -2.23 -1.35 7.29
N ILE A 9 -0.94 -1.16 7.06
CA ILE A 9 -0.01 -2.14 6.50
C ILE A 9 1.05 -2.46 7.55
N GLU A 10 1.36 -3.74 7.77
CA GLU A 10 2.48 -4.15 8.61
C GLU A 10 3.57 -4.85 7.80
N LEU A 11 4.80 -4.38 7.99
CA LEU A 11 6.00 -4.86 7.31
C LEU A 11 6.86 -5.70 8.25
N PRO A 12 7.45 -6.80 7.76
CA PRO A 12 8.26 -7.69 8.57
C PRO A 12 9.63 -7.08 8.89
N SER A 13 10.33 -7.65 9.87
CA SER A 13 11.73 -7.30 10.16
C SER A 13 12.68 -7.56 8.99
N ALA A 14 12.32 -8.49 8.09
CA ALA A 14 13.12 -8.84 6.92
C ALA A 14 12.94 -7.90 5.71
N TRP A 15 12.18 -6.80 5.84
CA TRP A 15 11.99 -5.85 4.74
C TRP A 15 13.32 -5.22 4.30
N THR A 16 13.68 -5.40 3.04
CA THR A 16 14.78 -4.67 2.40
C THR A 16 14.41 -3.21 2.30
N ALA A 17 15.30 -2.31 2.75
CA ALA A 17 15.03 -0.88 2.82
C ALA A 17 14.57 -0.32 1.46
N ALA A 18 13.31 0.09 1.41
CA ALA A 18 12.65 0.66 0.25
C ALA A 18 11.45 1.48 0.73
N THR A 19 11.14 2.58 0.03
CA THR A 19 9.84 3.24 0.09
C THR A 19 8.75 2.29 -0.38
N LEU A 20 7.52 2.42 0.14
CA LEU A 20 6.38 1.64 -0.31
C LEU A 20 5.48 2.50 -1.18
N THR A 21 5.11 2.01 -2.35
CA THR A 21 4.07 2.61 -3.20
C THR A 21 3.00 1.58 -3.54
N LEU A 22 1.93 2.02 -4.19
CA LEU A 22 0.76 1.20 -4.45
C LEU A 22 0.39 1.21 -5.94
N GLN A 23 -0.14 0.09 -6.38
CA GLN A 23 -0.84 -0.01 -7.66
C GLN A 23 -2.29 -0.39 -7.41
N VAL A 24 -3.20 0.25 -8.13
CA VAL A 24 -4.64 0.02 -8.01
C VAL A 24 -5.25 -0.43 -9.33
N SER A 25 -6.37 -1.13 -9.24
CA SER A 25 -7.12 -1.58 -10.42
C SER A 25 -8.62 -1.60 -10.16
N THR A 26 -9.40 -1.37 -11.22
CA THR A 26 -10.87 -1.50 -11.25
C THR A 26 -11.33 -2.87 -11.71
N ASP A 27 -10.49 -3.59 -12.47
CA ASP A 27 -10.83 -4.87 -13.12
C ASP A 27 -10.00 -6.06 -12.59
N GLY A 28 -8.94 -5.82 -11.82
CA GLY A 28 -8.04 -6.85 -11.31
C GLY A 28 -7.04 -7.37 -12.35
N VAL A 29 -7.05 -6.81 -13.56
CA VAL A 29 -6.19 -7.19 -14.69
C VAL A 29 -5.19 -6.08 -14.98
N THR A 30 -5.68 -4.87 -15.27
CA THR A 30 -4.85 -3.71 -15.57
C THR A 30 -4.61 -2.90 -14.31
N TYR A 31 -3.36 -2.79 -13.89
CA TYR A 31 -2.95 -2.03 -12.71
C TYR A 31 -2.27 -0.72 -13.11
N ARG A 32 -2.53 0.35 -12.35
CA ARG A 32 -1.88 1.66 -12.51
C ARG A 32 -1.28 2.09 -11.18
N ASP A 33 -0.17 2.81 -11.24
CA ASP A 33 0.44 3.41 -10.05
C ASP A 33 -0.53 4.42 -9.44
N LEU A 34 -0.60 4.43 -8.10
CA LEU A 34 -1.47 5.35 -7.38
C LEU A 34 -0.81 6.72 -7.26
N TRP A 35 -1.50 7.75 -7.75
CA TRP A 35 -1.08 9.15 -7.70
C TRP A 35 -2.15 10.02 -7.04
N ASP A 36 -1.71 11.08 -6.36
CA ASP A 36 -2.53 12.17 -5.85
C ASP A 36 -2.05 13.52 -6.42
N GLU A 37 -2.60 14.63 -5.93
CA GLU A 37 -2.21 15.98 -6.37
C GLU A 37 -0.75 16.34 -6.07
N SER A 38 -0.08 15.59 -5.19
CA SER A 38 1.32 15.78 -4.81
C SER A 38 2.30 14.88 -5.56
N GLY A 39 1.82 13.78 -6.16
CA GLY A 39 2.63 12.86 -6.95
C GLY A 39 2.27 11.39 -6.74
N GLU A 40 3.21 10.49 -7.02
CA GLU A 40 3.05 9.06 -6.67
C GLU A 40 2.87 8.94 -5.14
N VAL A 41 1.82 8.24 -4.71
CA VAL A 41 1.54 8.05 -3.28
C VAL A 41 2.62 7.16 -2.68
N THR A 42 3.40 7.72 -1.75
CA THR A 42 4.50 7.03 -1.08
C THR A 42 4.28 6.91 0.42
N TYR A 43 4.73 5.79 0.97
CA TYR A 43 4.76 5.54 2.41
C TYR A 43 6.20 5.28 2.84
N GLN A 44 6.58 5.90 3.96
CA GLN A 44 7.87 5.67 4.58
C GLN A 44 7.92 4.26 5.19
N ALA A 45 8.37 3.30 4.39
CA ALA A 45 8.53 1.91 4.80
C ALA A 45 9.88 1.63 5.47
N GLY A 46 10.01 0.43 6.02
CA GLY A 46 11.18 -0.01 6.79
C GLY A 46 10.91 -1.35 7.47
N ALA A 47 11.99 -1.97 7.96
CA ALA A 47 11.90 -3.20 8.74
C ALA A 47 11.06 -3.00 10.01
N ASN A 48 10.23 -4.00 10.34
CA ASN A 48 9.42 -4.08 11.55
C ASN A 48 8.58 -2.81 11.80
N ARG A 49 7.74 -2.45 10.82
CA ARG A 49 6.99 -1.19 10.84
C ARG A 49 5.50 -1.42 10.59
N ALA A 50 4.67 -0.75 11.38
CA ALA A 50 3.25 -0.58 11.10
C ALA A 50 3.02 0.81 10.50
N ILE A 51 2.39 0.87 9.33
CA ILE A 51 2.12 2.10 8.58
C ILE A 51 0.62 2.33 8.61
N HIS A 52 0.21 3.39 9.31
CA HIS A 52 -1.17 3.85 9.27
C HIS A 52 -1.42 4.59 7.95
N LEU A 53 -2.53 4.28 7.29
CA LEU A 53 -2.93 4.92 6.05
C LEU A 53 -3.93 6.03 6.39
N SER A 54 -3.49 7.28 6.35
CA SER A 54 -4.41 8.41 6.46
C SER A 54 -5.35 8.47 5.25
N SER A 55 -6.38 9.30 5.37
CA SER A 55 -7.67 9.34 4.65
C SER A 55 -7.59 9.58 3.14
N PHE A 56 -6.86 8.74 2.41
CA PHE A 56 -7.10 8.53 1.00
C PHE A 56 -8.52 8.00 0.81
N GLY A 57 -9.12 8.25 -0.36
CA GLY A 57 -10.44 7.73 -0.74
C GLY A 57 -10.43 6.21 -0.96
N TRP A 58 -9.99 5.42 0.03
CA TRP A 58 -9.78 3.98 -0.02
C TRP A 58 -11.04 3.20 -0.44
N TRP A 59 -12.22 3.78 -0.20
CA TRP A 59 -13.50 3.21 -0.64
C TRP A 59 -13.64 3.08 -2.17
N THR A 60 -12.77 3.73 -2.95
CA THR A 60 -12.76 3.63 -4.42
C THR A 60 -11.85 2.52 -4.96
N ILE A 61 -11.02 1.90 -4.11
CA ILE A 61 -10.02 0.91 -4.52
C ILE A 61 -10.54 -0.51 -4.28
N ARG A 62 -10.72 -1.26 -5.37
CA ARG A 62 -11.18 -2.66 -5.31
C ARG A 62 -10.03 -3.67 -5.32
N TYR A 63 -9.01 -3.42 -6.13
CA TYR A 63 -7.83 -4.27 -6.25
C TYR A 63 -6.58 -3.44 -6.00
N LEU A 64 -5.65 -4.00 -5.23
CA LEU A 64 -4.43 -3.35 -4.77
C LEU A 64 -3.24 -4.28 -4.95
N LYS A 65 -2.09 -3.72 -5.33
CA LYS A 65 -0.77 -4.34 -5.18
C LYS A 65 0.13 -3.42 -4.37
N ILE A 66 0.96 -4.01 -3.53
CA ILE A 66 2.03 -3.32 -2.81
C ILE A 66 3.31 -3.39 -3.64
N ARG A 67 4.01 -2.26 -3.74
CA ARG A 67 5.30 -2.15 -4.42
C ARG A 67 6.40 -1.75 -3.46
N SER A 68 7.57 -2.37 -3.67
CA SER A 68 8.83 -2.03 -3.03
C SER A 68 9.60 -1.10 -3.96
N GLY A 69 9.79 0.15 -3.56
CA GLY A 69 10.33 1.24 -4.37
C GLY A 69 9.25 2.00 -5.15
N THR A 70 9.64 3.10 -5.79
CA THR A 70 8.76 3.95 -6.61
C THR A 70 8.64 3.42 -8.04
N SER A 71 7.73 4.01 -8.82
CA SER A 71 7.64 3.84 -10.28
C SER A 71 9.00 3.99 -10.99
N ALA A 72 9.78 5.01 -10.63
CA ALA A 72 11.08 5.31 -11.23
C ALA A 72 12.25 4.49 -10.66
N ALA A 73 12.15 4.01 -9.42
CA ALA A 73 13.22 3.28 -8.74
C ALA A 73 12.66 2.07 -7.98
N PRO A 74 12.27 1.00 -8.68
CA PRO A 74 11.81 -0.23 -8.04
C PRO A 74 12.95 -0.92 -7.28
N VAL A 75 12.64 -1.52 -6.13
CA VAL A 75 13.61 -2.23 -5.29
C VAL A 75 13.18 -3.68 -5.14
N ASN A 76 14.03 -4.61 -5.57
CA ASN A 76 13.84 -6.04 -5.36
C ASN A 76 14.05 -6.39 -3.88
N GLN A 77 13.09 -7.11 -3.29
CA GLN A 77 13.23 -7.66 -1.94
C GLN A 77 14.17 -8.87 -1.96
N GLY A 78 14.93 -9.07 -0.88
CA GLY A 78 15.94 -10.14 -0.82
C GLY A 78 15.39 -11.57 -0.78
N ALA A 79 14.10 -11.74 -0.47
CA ALA A 79 13.35 -12.99 -0.57
C ALA A 79 11.85 -12.66 -0.42
N ASP A 80 10.98 -13.68 -0.41
CA ASP A 80 9.56 -13.51 -0.13
C ASP A 80 9.32 -12.83 1.22
N ARG A 81 8.31 -11.97 1.26
CA ARG A 81 7.91 -11.17 2.42
C ARG A 81 6.45 -11.42 2.75
N THR A 82 6.16 -11.73 4.00
CA THR A 82 4.79 -11.71 4.51
C THR A 82 4.45 -10.28 4.94
N ILE A 83 3.41 -9.72 4.35
CA ILE A 83 2.90 -8.38 4.64
C ILE A 83 1.45 -8.54 5.10
N ALA A 84 1.09 -7.92 6.22
CA ALA A 84 -0.28 -7.98 6.73
C ALA A 84 -1.05 -6.70 6.39
N LEU A 85 -2.29 -6.87 5.92
CA LEU A 85 -3.22 -5.79 5.60
C LEU A 85 -4.37 -5.80 6.59
N TYR A 86 -4.66 -4.65 7.18
CA TYR A 86 -5.75 -4.50 8.13
C TYR A 86 -6.79 -3.57 7.56
N SER A 87 -8.05 -3.98 7.67
CA SER A 87 -9.18 -3.12 7.38
C SER A 87 -9.75 -2.54 8.66
N GLY A 88 -10.18 -1.27 8.60
CA GLY A 88 -10.84 -0.58 9.68
C GLY A 88 -12.28 -0.24 9.31
N TYR A 89 -13.10 -0.04 10.35
CA TYR A 89 -14.40 0.60 10.24
C TYR A 89 -14.26 2.07 10.59
N LYS A 90 -14.63 2.97 9.67
CA LYS A 90 -14.81 4.39 9.98
C LYS A 90 -16.30 4.59 10.23
N ALA A 91 -16.70 4.72 11.51
CA ALA A 91 -18.01 5.24 11.84
C ALA A 91 -18.11 6.65 11.25
N SER A 92 -19.19 6.91 10.51
CA SER A 92 -19.52 8.23 9.96
C SER A 92 -19.53 9.30 11.04
#